data_AF-A1RVB1-F1
#
_entry.id   AF-A1RVB1-F1
#
_cell.length_a   1.000
_cell.length_b   1.000
_cell.length_c   1.000
_cell.angle_alpha   90.00
_cell.angle_beta   90.00
_cell.angle_gamma   90.00
#
_symmetry.space_group_name_H-M   'P 1'
#
loop_
_entity.id
_entity.type
_entity.pdbx_description
1 polymer ?
#
loop_
_entity_poly.entity_id
_entity_poly.type
_entity_poly.pdbx_seq_one_letter_code
_entity_poly.pdbx_strand_id
1 'polypeptide(L)' 'MYTYTSVYRVLVNRKEGRILVTGKEEDLELLAKGWELLLESLDWEEAFEYALEIAGDDIVEWYYDEAVKKRYLTSLVAS' A
#
# COMPACT_ATOMS: atom_id res chain seq x y z
N MET A 1 16.56 13.92 -12.32
CA MET A 1 16.25 12.56 -11.81
C MET A 1 15.13 12.73 -10.81
N TYR A 2 13.90 12.34 -11.15
CA TYR A 2 12.84 12.25 -10.14
C TYR A 2 13.10 10.98 -9.35
N THR A 3 13.68 11.11 -8.16
CA THR A 3 13.60 10.05 -7.16
C THR A 3 12.15 10.01 -6.72
N TYR A 4 11.33 9.20 -7.40
CA TYR A 4 10.01 8.83 -6.88
C TYR A 4 10.27 8.00 -5.63
N THR A 5 10.37 8.66 -4.48
CA THR A 5 10.19 8.01 -3.18
C THR A 5 8.72 7.60 -3.13
N SER A 6 8.41 6.41 -3.64
CA SER A 6 7.08 5.84 -3.57
C SER A 6 6.76 5.56 -2.11
N VAL A 7 5.94 6.41 -1.49
CA VAL A 7 5.38 6.18 -0.16
C VAL A 7 4.13 5.32 -0.32
N TYR A 8 4.16 4.12 0.24
CA TYR A 8 3.03 3.21 0.34
C TYR A 8 2.25 3.48 1.61
N ARG A 9 0.93 3.37 1.51
CA ARG A 9 0.01 3.76 2.55
C ARG A 9 -1.02 2.68 2.74
N VAL A 10 -1.41 2.47 3.99
CA VAL A 10 -2.48 1.56 4.37
C VAL A 10 -3.67 2.38 4.81
N LEU A 11 -4.72 2.35 4.00
CA LEU A 11 -5.99 3.01 4.25
C LEU A 11 -6.99 1.96 4.70
N VAL A 12 -7.77 2.22 5.74
CA VAL A 12 -8.84 1.33 6.20
C VAL A 12 -10.19 2.03 6.12
N ASN A 13 -11.20 1.28 5.74
CA ASN A 13 -12.59 1.65 5.83
C ASN A 13 -13.30 0.66 6.75
N ARG A 14 -13.35 1.01 8.03
CA ARG A 14 -14.01 0.19 9.06
C ARG A 14 -15.51 0.05 8.85
N LYS A 15 -16.14 0.96 8.09
CA LYS A 15 -17.58 0.88 7.80
C LYS A 15 -17.89 -0.22 6.79
N GLU A 16 -16.99 -0.43 5.83
CA GLU A 16 -17.14 -1.43 4.78
C GLU A 16 -16.31 -2.69 5.03
N GLY A 17 -15.48 -2.72 6.07
CA GLY A 17 -14.58 -3.84 6.36
C GLY A 17 -13.53 -4.05 5.28
N ARG A 18 -12.93 -2.94 4.81
CA ARG A 18 -11.97 -2.95 3.70
C ARG A 18 -10.67 -2.27 4.08
N ILE A 19 -9.58 -2.82 3.58
CA ILE A 19 -8.25 -2.23 3.71
C ILE A 19 -7.67 -2.06 2.31
N LEU A 20 -7.06 -0.91 2.03
CA LEU A 20 -6.44 -0.56 0.77
C LEU A 20 -4.96 -0.25 1.00
N VAL A 21 -4.09 -0.99 0.32
CA VAL A 21 -2.66 -0.71 0.26
C VAL A 21 -2.34 -0.02 -1.06
N THR A 22 -1.88 1.23 -1.01
CA THR A 22 -1.62 2.04 -2.20
C THR A 22 -0.41 2.96 -2.07
N GLY A 23 0.34 3.11 -3.16
CA GLY A 23 1.43 4.08 -3.28
C GLY A 23 1.01 5.41 -3.93
N LYS A 24 -0.27 5.56 -4.31
CA LYS A 24 -0.74 6.72 -5.07
C LYS A 24 -1.23 7.83 -4.15
N GLU A 25 -0.80 9.05 -4.42
CA GLU A 25 -1.26 10.22 -3.67
C GLU A 25 -2.73 10.55 -3.94
N GLU A 26 -3.25 10.21 -5.12
CA GLU A 26 -4.68 10.41 -5.48
C GLU A 26 -5.62 9.63 -4.54
N ASP A 27 -5.18 8.49 -4.01
CA ASP A 27 -5.97 7.71 -3.06
C ASP A 27 -6.11 8.38 -1.69
N LEU A 28 -5.35 9.43 -1.39
CA LEU A 28 -5.56 10.25 -0.19
C LEU A 28 -6.92 10.96 -0.19
N GLU A 29 -7.55 11.14 -1.36
CA GLU A 29 -8.92 11.64 -1.45
C GLU A 29 -9.94 10.71 -0.75
N LEU A 30 -9.60 9.44 -0.54
CA LEU A 30 -10.41 8.50 0.22
C LEU A 30 -10.54 8.89 1.70
N LEU A 31 -9.56 9.62 2.26
CA LEU A 31 -9.64 10.16 3.62
C LEU A 31 -10.83 11.09 3.77
N ALA A 32 -11.10 11.94 2.77
CA ALA A 32 -12.28 12.80 2.76
C ALA A 32 -13.60 12.02 2.63
N LYS A 33 -13.55 10.77 2.14
CA LYS A 33 -14.69 9.86 2.03
C LYS A 33 -14.90 8.98 3.27
N GLY A 34 -14.09 9.19 4.32
CA GLY A 34 -14.22 8.48 5.60
C GLY A 34 -13.34 7.23 5.71
N TRP A 35 -12.32 7.09 4.87
CA TRP A 35 -11.23 6.16 5.10
C TRP A 35 -10.25 6.73 6.14
N GLU A 36 -9.53 5.86 6.83
CA GLU A 36 -8.53 6.21 7.82
C GLU A 36 -7.15 5.74 7.37
N LEU A 37 -6.15 6.62 7.47
CA LEU A 37 -4.75 6.26 7.25
C LEU A 37 -4.18 5.60 8.51
N LEU A 38 -3.67 4.38 8.39
CA LEU A 38 -3.07 3.65 9.50
C LEU A 38 -1.54 3.62 9.44
N LEU A 39 -0.98 3.53 8.25
CA LEU A 39 0.47 3.42 8.06
C LEU A 39 0.89 4.15 6.79
N GLU A 40 2.04 4.81 6.86
CA GLU A 40 2.81 5.25 5.70
C GLU A 40 4.20 4.62 5.79
N SER A 41 4.63 3.94 4.74
CA SER A 41 5.93 3.29 4.64
C SER A 41 6.57 3.55 3.29
N LEU A 42 7.89 3.52 3.22
CA LEU A 42 8.63 3.56 1.97
C LEU A 42 8.78 2.17 1.33
N ASP A 43 8.43 1.12 2.07
CA ASP A 43 8.49 -0.27 1.63
C ASP A 43 7.08 -0.86 1.52
N TRP A 44 6.74 -1.31 0.30
CA TRP A 44 5.42 -1.88 0.01
C TRP A 44 5.17 -3.16 0.80
N GLU A 45 6.20 -3.99 0.98
CA GLU A 45 6.11 -5.25 1.72
C GLU A 45 5.69 -4.98 3.18
N GLU A 46 6.33 -4.01 3.84
CA GLU A 46 5.97 -3.59 5.20
C GLU A 46 4.51 -3.09 5.28
N ALA A 47 4.09 -2.27 4.31
CA ALA A 47 2.71 -1.79 4.25
C ALA A 47 1.70 -2.92 4.04
N PHE A 48 2.03 -3.91 3.20
CA PHE A 48 1.18 -5.04 2.92
C PHE A 48 1.10 -6.03 4.09
N GLU A 49 2.23 -6.34 4.73
CA GLU A 49 2.28 -7.17 5.93
C GLU A 49 1.47 -6.55 7.06
N TYR A 50 1.60 -5.24 7.27
CA TYR A 50 0.79 -4.52 8.25
C TYR A 50 -0.70 -4.62 7.92
N ALA A 51 -1.08 -4.42 6.65
CA ALA A 51 -2.47 -4.56 6.21
C ALA A 51 -3.03 -5.97 6.47
N LEU A 52 -2.24 -7.02 6.24
CA LEU A 52 -2.64 -8.40 6.54
C LEU A 52 -2.79 -8.66 8.04
N GLU A 53 -1.88 -8.10 8.86
CA GLU A 53 -1.93 -8.24 10.32
C GLU A 53 -3.21 -7.64 10.90
N ILE A 54 -3.62 -6.47 10.41
CA ILE A 54 -4.82 -5.79 10.90
C ILE A 54 -6.11 -6.29 10.26
N ALA A 55 -6.04 -6.98 9.12
CA ALA A 55 -7.22 -7.36 8.34
C ALA A 55 -8.14 -8.31 9.11
N GLY A 56 -7.60 -9.34 9.77
CA GLY A 56 -8.44 -10.34 10.42
C GLY A 56 -9.43 -10.98 9.43
N ASP A 57 -10.69 -10.52 9.44
CA ASP A 57 -11.79 -10.94 8.54
C ASP A 57 -12.08 -9.93 7.40
N ASP A 58 -11.44 -8.76 7.41
CA ASP A 58 -11.62 -7.69 6.42
C ASP A 58 -10.97 -8.03 5.06
N ILE A 59 -11.52 -7.46 3.99
CA ILE A 59 -11.00 -7.64 2.63
C ILE A 59 -9.83 -6.68 2.39
N VAL A 60 -8.65 -7.23 2.13
CA VAL A 60 -7.46 -6.47 1.73
C VAL A 60 -7.42 -6.32 0.21
N GLU A 61 -7.56 -5.09 -0.28
CA GLU A 61 -7.30 -4.70 -1.66
C GLU A 61 -5.91 -4.06 -1.75
N TRP A 62 -5.08 -4.45 -2.72
CA TRP A 62 -3.75 -3.86 -2.91
C TRP A 62 -3.49 -3.50 -4.37
N TYR A 63 -2.88 -2.34 -4.56
CA TYR A 63 -2.28 -1.98 -5.84
C TYR A 63 -0.80 -2.33 -5.83
N TYR A 64 -0.42 -3.31 -6.64
CA TYR A 64 0.98 -3.64 -6.89
C TYR A 64 1.50 -2.72 -8.00
N ASP A 65 2.14 -1.61 -7.62
CA ASP A 65 2.68 -0.66 -8.58
C ASP A 65 3.90 -1.26 -9.33
N GLU A 66 4.05 -0.95 -10.62
CA GLU A 66 5.15 -1.48 -11.44
C GLU A 66 6.55 -1.12 -10.90
N ALA A 67 6.65 -0.09 -10.06
CA ALA A 67 7.86 0.25 -9.32
C ALA A 67 8.35 -0.90 -8.40
N VAL A 68 7.43 -1.63 -7.76
CA VAL A 68 7.75 -2.81 -6.95
C VAL A 68 8.25 -3.95 -7.84
N LYS A 69 7.61 -4.13 -9.01
CA LYS A 69 8.02 -5.11 -10.02
C LYS A 69 9.47 -4.90 -10.48
N LYS A 70 9.90 -3.64 -10.65
CA LYS A 70 11.30 -3.31 -10.98
C LYS A 70 12.29 -3.68 -9.85
N ARG A 71 11.92 -3.48 -8.58
CA ARG A 71 12.78 -3.84 -7.44
C ARG A 71 12.96 -5.36 -7.34
N TYR A 72 11.91 -6.15 -7.53
CA TYR A 72 12.01 -7.62 -7.55
C TYR A 72 12.72 -8.15 -8.80
N LEU A 73 12.47 -7.57 -9.99
CA LEU A 73 13.19 -7.98 -11.20
C LEU A 73 14.69 -7.71 -11.09
N THR A 74 15.10 -6.65 -10.40
CA THR A 74 16.52 -6.36 -10.16
C THR A 74 17.15 -7.39 -9.19
N SER A 75 16.41 -7.86 -8.18
CA SER A 75 16.89 -8.93 -7.28
C SER A 75 16.89 -10.32 -7.92
N LEU A 76 16.01 -10.61 -8.88
CA LEU A 76 15.91 -11.92 -9.52
C LEU A 76 16.94 -12.16 -10.63
N VAL A 77 17.47 -11.10 -11.26
CA VAL A 77 18.51 -11.20 -12.31
C VAL A 77 19.94 -11.19 -11.76
N ALA A 78 20.09 -11.15 -10.44
CA ALA A 78 21.39 -11.17 -9.75
C ALA A 78 21.72 -12.55 -9.12
N SER A 79 21.00 -13.62 -9.49
CA SER A 79 21.27 -15.00 -9.06
C SER A 79 21.96 -15.83 -10.16
#